data_AF-A0A6A5S8B6-F1
#
_entry.id   AF-A0A6A5S8B6-F1
#
_cell.length_a   1.000
_cell.length_b   1.000
_cell.length_c   1.000
_cell.angle_alpha   90.00
_cell.angle_beta   90.00
_cell.angle_gamma   90.00
#
_symmetry.space_group_name_H-M   'P 1'
#
loop_
_entity.id
_entity.type
_entity.pdbx_description
1 polymer ?
#
loop_
_entity_poly.entity_id
_entity_poly.type
_entity_poly.pdbx_seq_one_letter_code
_entity_poly.pdbx_strand_id
1 'polypeptide(L)'
;MVASIETARPPEPLLASHLLGDEELDGLLEAVSITKRREKKVVLGTGVKSLDDALAGGLEGGAVVGVSGEAGGGGSEICQTLLVNSLLQYDGSTAAVIDTTGNFDVLKLYTRIVAQLQRSPEILASIRLVSSSEFGYKVEDVAAKVLDRVKIMRVFDFVGVTEAVGEIRDELEGQRAVNHEKEEWKESVVVEQGWPATPLPPRRTVVADSEDEDEDDEMLFDAEATITTPAPP
;
A
#
# COMPACT_ATOMS: atom_id res chain seq x y z
N MET A 1 -46.17 2.57 -46.49
CA MET A 1 -45.48 3.67 -45.79
C MET A 1 -44.45 3.04 -44.87
N VAL A 2 -43.16 3.18 -45.18
CA VAL A 2 -42.06 2.64 -44.38
C VAL A 2 -41.47 3.81 -43.59
N ALA A 3 -41.48 3.72 -42.26
CA ALA A 3 -40.95 4.75 -41.38
C ALA A 3 -39.42 4.69 -41.39
N SER A 4 -38.77 5.81 -41.75
CA SER A 4 -37.32 5.98 -41.63
C SER A 4 -36.94 6.08 -40.16
N ILE A 5 -36.08 5.18 -39.71
CA ILE A 5 -35.47 5.24 -38.38
C ILE A 5 -34.33 6.24 -38.46
N GLU A 6 -34.45 7.38 -37.77
CA GLU A 6 -33.33 8.31 -37.56
C GLU A 6 -32.25 7.61 -36.74
N THR A 7 -31.09 7.41 -37.36
CA THR A 7 -29.90 6.90 -36.69
C THR A 7 -29.26 8.03 -35.91
N ALA A 8 -29.34 7.97 -34.58
CA ALA A 8 -28.69 8.92 -33.69
C ALA A 8 -27.17 8.89 -33.94
N ARG A 9 -26.58 10.07 -34.18
CA ARG A 9 -25.14 10.20 -34.35
C ARG A 9 -24.43 9.91 -33.02
N PRO A 10 -23.30 9.19 -33.04
CA PRO A 10 -22.50 8.99 -31.84
C PRO A 10 -21.98 10.34 -31.31
N PRO A 11 -21.97 10.56 -29.99
CA PRO A 11 -21.49 11.80 -29.39
C PRO A 11 -19.99 11.98 -29.65
N GLU A 12 -19.58 13.23 -29.88
CA GLU A 12 -18.17 13.57 -30.05
C GLU A 12 -17.42 13.44 -28.72
N PRO A 13 -16.20 12.87 -28.70
CA PRO A 13 -15.42 12.74 -27.48
C PRO A 13 -14.96 14.13 -27.00
N LEU A 14 -15.47 14.57 -25.85
CA LEU A 14 -15.02 15.79 -25.18
C LEU A 14 -13.81 15.48 -24.30
N LEU A 15 -12.71 16.23 -24.48
CA LEU A 15 -11.61 16.19 -23.51
C LEU A 15 -12.08 16.73 -22.17
N ALA A 16 -11.67 16.09 -21.07
CA ALA A 16 -12.02 16.52 -19.72
C ALA A 16 -11.62 17.96 -19.41
N SER A 17 -10.58 18.48 -20.07
CA SER A 17 -10.17 19.89 -19.97
C SER A 17 -11.25 20.88 -20.43
N HIS A 18 -12.17 20.46 -21.31
CA HIS A 18 -13.29 21.30 -21.74
C HIS A 18 -14.44 21.36 -20.74
N LEU A 19 -14.42 20.50 -19.71
CA LEU A 19 -15.42 20.49 -18.64
C LEU A 19 -15.03 21.39 -17.46
N LEU A 20 -13.77 21.86 -17.42
CA LEU A 20 -13.24 22.72 -16.38
C LEU A 20 -13.03 24.12 -16.97
N GLY A 21 -13.38 25.16 -16.21
CA GLY A 21 -13.04 26.53 -16.58
C GLY A 21 -11.54 26.78 -16.43
N ASP A 22 -10.98 27.66 -17.27
CA ASP A 22 -9.55 28.02 -17.21
C ASP A 22 -9.14 28.52 -15.81
N GLU A 23 -10.02 29.25 -15.12
CA GLU A 23 -9.79 29.72 -13.74
C GLU A 23 -9.74 28.58 -12.71
N GLU A 24 -10.57 27.54 -12.87
CA GLU A 24 -10.57 26.36 -11.99
C GLU A 24 -9.31 25.51 -12.22
N LEU A 25 -8.88 25.41 -13.48
CA LEU A 25 -7.68 24.70 -13.87
C LEU A 25 -6.42 25.39 -13.32
N ASP A 26 -6.38 26.72 -13.41
CA ASP A 26 -5.28 27.54 -12.88
C ASP A 26 -5.22 27.48 -11.34
N GLY A 27 -6.36 27.53 -10.66
CA GLY A 27 -6.43 27.37 -9.21
C GLY A 27 -5.91 26.01 -8.73
N LEU A 28 -6.20 24.95 -9.49
CA LEU A 28 -5.66 23.59 -9.24
C LEU A 28 -4.14 23.55 -9.42
N LEU A 29 -3.63 24.14 -10.50
CA LEU A 29 -2.19 24.19 -10.80
C LEU A 29 -1.40 24.98 -9.75
N GLU A 30 -1.97 26.08 -9.25
CA GLU A 30 -1.35 26.91 -8.22
C GLU A 30 -1.33 26.20 -6.85
N ALA A 31 -2.44 25.57 -6.46
CA ALA A 31 -2.52 24.77 -5.24
C ALA A 31 -1.50 23.61 -5.23
N VAL A 32 -1.25 23.00 -6.39
CA VAL A 32 -0.25 21.92 -6.54
C VAL A 32 1.19 22.47 -6.54
N SER A 33 1.41 23.72 -6.97
CA SER A 33 2.75 24.30 -7.13
C SER A 33 3.38 24.79 -5.83
N ILE A 34 2.58 25.18 -4.83
CA ILE A 34 3.05 25.78 -3.56
C ILE A 34 3.72 24.74 -2.63
N THR A 35 3.51 23.44 -2.85
CA THR A 35 4.06 22.37 -1.98
C THR A 35 5.45 21.88 -2.36
N LYS A 36 6.13 22.48 -3.36
CA LYS A 36 7.45 22.05 -3.86
C LYS A 36 8.60 22.35 -2.89
N ARG A 37 8.68 21.62 -1.78
CA ARG A 37 9.99 21.17 -1.27
C ARG A 37 10.54 20.20 -2.31
N ARG A 38 11.72 20.51 -2.89
CA ARG A 38 12.41 19.63 -3.85
C ARG A 38 12.97 18.41 -3.12
N GLU A 39 12.10 17.49 -2.77
CA GLU A 39 12.49 16.12 -2.46
C GLU A 39 13.00 15.45 -3.74
N LYS A 40 13.87 14.42 -3.61
CA LYS A 40 14.35 13.66 -4.76
C LYS A 40 13.14 13.09 -5.51
N LYS A 41 12.92 13.53 -6.74
CA LYS A 41 11.85 13.01 -7.60
C LYS A 41 12.05 11.51 -7.78
N VAL A 42 11.07 10.74 -7.34
CA VAL A 42 10.97 9.30 -7.57
C VAL A 42 10.59 9.11 -9.04
N VAL A 43 11.35 8.33 -9.81
CA VAL A 43 11.10 8.11 -11.25
C VAL A 43 10.90 6.61 -11.50
N LEU A 44 9.73 6.25 -12.02
CA LEU A 44 9.37 4.89 -12.38
C LEU A 44 9.71 4.64 -13.85
N GLY A 45 10.65 3.75 -14.11
CA GLY A 45 10.99 3.34 -15.48
C GLY A 45 9.94 2.40 -16.07
N THR A 46 9.75 2.47 -17.39
CA THR A 46 8.92 1.51 -18.16
C THR A 46 9.66 0.20 -18.43
N GLY A 47 10.99 0.20 -18.35
CA GLY A 47 11.84 -0.95 -18.68
C GLY A 47 12.10 -1.09 -20.19
N VAL A 48 11.62 -0.13 -20.99
CA VAL A 48 11.86 -0.03 -22.43
C VAL A 48 12.62 1.26 -22.70
N LYS A 49 13.92 1.13 -23.03
CA LYS A 49 14.81 2.28 -23.18
C LYS A 49 14.26 3.37 -24.12
N SER A 50 13.72 2.99 -25.28
CA SER A 50 13.18 3.97 -26.23
C SER A 50 11.97 4.73 -25.69
N LEU A 51 11.17 4.10 -24.83
CA LEU A 51 10.02 4.73 -24.19
C LEU A 51 10.46 5.59 -23.00
N ASP A 52 11.41 5.11 -22.20
CA ASP A 52 12.01 5.88 -21.12
C ASP A 52 12.70 7.15 -21.64
N ASP A 53 13.44 7.05 -22.75
CA ASP A 53 14.06 8.20 -23.42
C ASP A 53 13.00 9.22 -23.89
N ALA A 54 11.87 8.74 -24.44
CA ALA A 54 10.74 9.58 -24.84
C ALA A 54 10.02 10.24 -23.66
N LEU A 55 10.04 9.60 -22.49
CA LEU A 55 9.48 10.09 -21.23
C LEU A 55 10.51 10.82 -20.35
N ALA A 56 11.65 11.23 -20.92
CA ALA A 56 12.73 11.93 -20.20
C ALA A 56 13.24 11.18 -18.94
N GLY A 57 13.30 9.85 -19.01
CA GLY A 57 13.80 8.95 -17.98
C GLY A 57 12.74 8.09 -17.29
N GLY A 58 11.44 8.33 -17.54
CA GLY A 58 10.34 7.53 -16.99
C GLY A 58 9.20 8.39 -16.45
N LEU A 59 8.33 7.79 -15.63
CA LEU A 59 7.21 8.48 -15.01
C LEU A 59 7.59 9.09 -13.65
N GLU A 60 7.33 10.38 -13.49
CA GLU A 60 7.63 11.12 -12.26
C GLU A 60 6.56 10.89 -11.18
N GLY A 61 7.00 10.59 -9.95
CA GLY A 61 6.14 10.54 -8.77
C GLY A 61 5.54 11.91 -8.43
N GLY A 62 4.28 11.92 -7.99
CA GLY A 62 3.52 13.15 -7.72
C GLY A 62 2.82 13.73 -8.95
N ALA A 63 2.85 13.03 -10.10
CA ALA A 63 2.09 13.38 -11.29
C ALA A 63 0.95 12.38 -11.56
N VAL A 64 -0.11 12.85 -12.20
CA VAL A 64 -1.18 12.01 -12.75
C VAL A 64 -0.90 11.79 -14.23
N VAL A 65 -0.81 10.52 -14.65
CA VAL A 65 -0.49 10.14 -16.03
C VAL A 65 -1.66 9.36 -16.62
N GLY A 66 -2.18 9.83 -17.75
CA GLY A 66 -3.21 9.14 -18.52
C GLY A 66 -2.61 8.37 -19.70
N VAL A 67 -2.94 7.09 -19.82
CA VAL A 67 -2.61 6.25 -20.98
C VAL A 67 -3.88 5.97 -21.76
N SER A 68 -3.94 6.39 -23.02
CA SER A 68 -5.07 6.18 -23.91
C SER A 68 -4.64 5.56 -25.23
N GLY A 69 -5.52 4.76 -25.83
CA GLY A 69 -5.27 4.07 -27.09
C GLY A 69 -6.48 3.24 -27.50
N GLU A 70 -6.42 2.67 -28.70
CA GLU A 70 -7.45 1.75 -29.20
C GLU A 70 -7.52 0.47 -28.35
N ALA A 71 -8.69 -0.18 -28.33
CA ALA A 71 -8.84 -1.47 -27.66
C ALA A 71 -7.87 -2.50 -28.26
N GLY A 72 -7.04 -3.11 -27.41
CA GLY A 72 -5.96 -4.01 -27.84
C GLY A 72 -4.67 -3.30 -28.30
N GLY A 73 -4.61 -1.97 -28.24
CA GLY A 73 -3.45 -1.17 -28.61
C GLY A 73 -2.30 -1.14 -27.58
N GLY A 74 -2.30 -2.02 -26.57
CA GLY A 74 -1.22 -2.14 -25.59
C GLY A 74 -1.36 -1.29 -24.33
N GLY A 75 -2.42 -0.47 -24.20
CA GLY A 75 -2.59 0.43 -23.05
C GLY A 75 -2.67 -0.31 -21.70
N SER A 76 -3.45 -1.39 -21.65
CA SER A 76 -3.56 -2.24 -20.46
C SER A 76 -2.24 -2.93 -20.12
N GLU A 77 -1.47 -3.35 -21.13
CA GLU A 77 -0.17 -3.98 -20.98
C GLU A 77 0.89 -3.02 -20.44
N ILE A 78 0.86 -1.75 -20.87
CA ILE A 78 1.71 -0.69 -20.31
C ILE A 78 1.37 -0.47 -18.84
N CYS A 79 0.08 -0.32 -18.50
CA CYS A 79 -0.34 -0.15 -17.10
C CYS A 79 0.07 -1.35 -16.22
N GLN A 80 -0.08 -2.59 -16.70
CA GLN A 80 0.39 -3.78 -15.99
C GLN A 80 1.90 -3.80 -15.81
N THR A 81 2.67 -3.37 -16.83
CA THR A 81 4.13 -3.30 -16.75
C THR A 81 4.58 -2.26 -15.73
N LEU A 82 3.96 -1.07 -15.74
CA LEU A 82 4.23 -0.02 -14.76
C LEU A 82 3.89 -0.46 -13.33
N LEU A 83 2.77 -1.16 -13.14
CA LEU A 83 2.38 -1.74 -11.85
C LEU A 83 3.42 -2.75 -11.34
N VAL A 84 3.90 -3.65 -12.20
CA VAL A 84 4.94 -4.61 -11.81
C VAL A 84 6.25 -3.89 -11.50
N ASN A 85 6.65 -2.92 -12.33
CA ASN A 85 7.87 -2.16 -12.12
C ASN A 85 7.81 -1.36 -10.81
N SER A 86 6.67 -0.76 -10.45
CA SER A 86 6.55 0.00 -9.20
C SER A 86 6.69 -0.89 -7.97
N LEU A 87 6.17 -2.12 -8.04
CA LEU A 87 6.27 -3.11 -6.98
C LEU A 87 7.70 -3.69 -6.84
N LEU A 88 8.42 -3.79 -7.94
CA LEU A 88 9.75 -4.41 -7.97
C LEU A 88 10.90 -3.43 -7.80
N GLN A 89 10.76 -2.19 -8.30
CA GLN A 89 11.78 -1.15 -8.19
C GLN A 89 11.87 -0.57 -6.78
N TYR A 90 10.75 -0.52 -6.07
CA TYR A 90 10.65 0.06 -4.74
C TYR A 90 10.27 -1.02 -3.73
N ASP A 91 11.26 -1.44 -2.94
CA ASP A 91 11.06 -2.43 -1.89
C ASP A 91 10.00 -1.92 -0.89
N GLY A 92 8.97 -2.72 -0.64
CA GLY A 92 7.89 -2.37 0.29
C GLY A 92 6.83 -1.38 -0.23
N SER A 93 6.89 -0.94 -1.49
CA SER A 93 5.83 -0.10 -2.07
C SER A 93 4.49 -0.85 -2.15
N THR A 94 3.37 -0.20 -1.91
CA THR A 94 2.05 -0.79 -2.17
C THR A 94 1.45 -0.19 -3.44
N ALA A 95 0.50 -0.90 -4.04
CA ALA A 95 -0.21 -0.42 -5.21
C ALA A 95 -1.71 -0.70 -5.08
N ALA A 96 -2.52 0.18 -5.66
CA ALA A 96 -3.96 0.00 -5.75
C ALA A 96 -4.39 -0.04 -7.22
N VAL A 97 -5.32 -0.94 -7.54
CA VAL A 97 -5.94 -1.08 -8.86
C VAL A 97 -7.45 -0.89 -8.69
N ILE A 98 -7.98 0.15 -9.33
CA ILE A 98 -9.43 0.37 -9.43
C ILE A 98 -9.88 -0.15 -10.79
N ASP A 99 -10.55 -1.30 -10.80
CA ASP A 99 -11.04 -1.96 -12.02
C ASP A 99 -12.51 -1.60 -12.27
N THR A 100 -12.73 -0.74 -13.27
CA THR A 100 -14.05 -0.31 -13.73
C THR A 100 -14.69 -1.27 -14.72
N THR A 101 -13.93 -2.21 -15.26
CA THR A 101 -14.37 -3.14 -16.33
C THR A 101 -14.59 -4.56 -15.82
N GLY A 102 -14.02 -4.91 -14.66
CA GLY A 102 -14.06 -6.25 -14.10
C GLY A 102 -13.19 -7.25 -14.85
N ASN A 103 -12.25 -6.79 -15.68
CA ASN A 103 -11.39 -7.64 -16.53
C ASN A 103 -9.97 -7.82 -15.97
N PHE A 104 -9.69 -7.29 -14.78
CA PHE A 104 -8.36 -7.37 -14.20
C PHE A 104 -7.95 -8.82 -13.92
N ASP A 105 -6.86 -9.25 -14.53
CA ASP A 105 -6.39 -10.63 -14.51
C ASP A 105 -5.21 -10.79 -13.54
N VAL A 106 -5.53 -11.22 -12.32
CA VAL A 106 -4.57 -11.41 -11.23
C VAL A 106 -3.52 -12.47 -11.59
N LEU A 107 -3.90 -13.52 -12.32
CA LEU A 107 -2.97 -14.57 -12.72
C LEU A 107 -1.96 -14.07 -13.75
N LYS A 108 -2.40 -13.22 -14.70
CA LYS A 108 -1.47 -12.53 -15.61
C LYS A 108 -0.52 -11.62 -14.86
N LEU A 109 -1.00 -10.86 -13.86
CA LEU A 109 -0.13 -10.03 -13.04
C LEU A 109 0.91 -10.88 -12.31
N TYR A 110 0.50 -11.94 -11.62
CA TYR A 110 1.39 -12.86 -10.92
C TYR A 110 2.45 -13.46 -11.86
N THR A 111 2.03 -13.92 -13.04
CA THR A 111 2.93 -14.50 -14.04
C THR A 111 3.98 -13.48 -14.51
N ARG A 112 3.58 -12.21 -14.70
CA ARG A 112 4.52 -11.12 -15.05
C ARG A 112 5.52 -10.85 -13.92
N ILE A 113 5.07 -10.85 -12.66
CA ILE A 113 5.95 -10.69 -11.49
C ILE A 113 6.99 -11.80 -11.45
N VAL A 114 6.56 -13.07 -11.57
CA VAL A 114 7.47 -14.23 -11.60
C VAL A 114 8.49 -14.10 -12.72
N ALA A 115 8.04 -13.80 -13.95
CA ALA A 115 8.93 -13.66 -15.10
C ALA A 115 9.97 -12.54 -14.90
N GLN A 116 9.57 -11.42 -14.31
CA GLN A 116 10.47 -10.29 -14.08
C GLN A 116 11.50 -10.58 -12.97
N LEU A 117 11.09 -11.27 -11.91
CA LEU A 117 11.99 -11.75 -10.85
C LEU A 117 13.00 -12.78 -11.35
N GLN A 118 12.57 -13.70 -12.24
CA GLN A 118 13.46 -14.66 -12.89
C GLN A 118 14.48 -13.98 -13.81
N ARG A 119 14.07 -12.91 -14.50
CA ARG A 119 14.94 -12.14 -15.39
C ARG A 119 15.96 -11.29 -14.62
N SER A 120 15.61 -10.82 -13.42
CA SER A 120 16.39 -9.83 -12.67
C SER A 120 16.74 -10.37 -11.27
N PRO A 121 17.80 -11.19 -11.14
CA PRO A 121 18.15 -11.82 -9.86
C PRO A 121 18.57 -10.81 -8.77
N GLU A 122 19.04 -9.62 -9.17
CA GLU A 122 19.43 -8.55 -8.25
C GLU A 122 18.22 -7.99 -7.47
N ILE A 123 17.10 -7.76 -8.16
CA ILE A 123 15.84 -7.31 -7.56
C ILE A 123 15.29 -8.37 -6.61
N LEU A 124 15.38 -9.63 -6.99
CA LEU A 124 14.96 -10.73 -6.13
C LEU A 124 15.81 -10.80 -4.85
N ALA A 125 17.10 -10.47 -4.92
CA ALA A 125 17.96 -10.39 -3.75
C ALA A 125 17.59 -9.20 -2.83
N SER A 126 17.28 -8.02 -3.37
CA SER A 126 16.88 -6.86 -2.58
C SER A 126 15.57 -7.10 -1.82
N ILE A 127 14.56 -7.66 -2.50
CA ILE A 127 13.26 -7.95 -1.88
C ILE A 127 13.40 -8.99 -0.76
N ARG A 128 14.24 -10.02 -0.95
CA ARG A 128 14.50 -11.04 0.08
C ARG A 128 15.15 -10.44 1.33
N LEU A 129 16.07 -9.50 1.15
CA LEU A 129 16.74 -8.80 2.26
C LEU A 129 15.74 -8.00 3.09
N VAL A 130 14.87 -7.22 2.44
CA VAL A 130 13.87 -6.38 3.13
C VAL A 130 12.81 -7.23 3.82
N SER A 131 12.43 -8.36 3.21
CA SER A 131 11.40 -9.25 3.76
C SER A 131 11.85 -10.03 5.01
N SER A 132 13.06 -9.81 5.53
CA SER A 132 13.64 -10.52 6.70
C SER A 132 13.41 -12.03 6.66
N SER A 133 13.44 -12.59 5.45
CA SER A 133 12.98 -13.95 5.18
C SER A 133 14.20 -14.87 5.05
N GLU A 134 14.17 -16.01 5.75
CA GLU A 134 15.27 -16.98 5.73
C GLU A 134 15.61 -17.49 4.31
N PHE A 135 16.86 -17.91 4.13
CA PHE A 135 17.36 -18.58 2.94
C PHE A 135 16.53 -19.84 2.64
N GLY A 136 15.62 -19.79 1.66
CA GLY A 136 14.87 -20.99 1.24
C GLY A 136 13.64 -20.78 0.34
N TYR A 137 13.13 -19.56 0.24
CA TYR A 137 11.93 -19.28 -0.57
C TYR A 137 12.19 -19.36 -2.07
N LYS A 138 11.31 -20.05 -2.80
CA LYS A 138 11.34 -20.08 -4.27
C LYS A 138 10.91 -18.72 -4.84
N VAL A 139 11.08 -18.52 -6.15
CA VAL A 139 10.71 -17.25 -6.79
C VAL A 139 9.21 -16.98 -6.66
N GLU A 140 8.43 -18.06 -6.67
CA GLU A 140 6.97 -18.06 -6.54
C GLU A 140 6.53 -17.50 -5.19
N ASP A 141 7.22 -17.84 -4.10
CA ASP A 141 6.89 -17.34 -2.77
C ASP A 141 7.16 -15.83 -2.65
N VAL A 142 8.25 -15.36 -3.27
CA VAL A 142 8.55 -13.93 -3.33
C VAL A 142 7.52 -13.22 -4.20
N ALA A 143 7.13 -13.80 -5.33
CA ALA A 143 6.11 -13.23 -6.20
C ALA A 143 4.75 -13.14 -5.51
N ALA A 144 4.37 -14.14 -4.70
CA ALA A 144 3.15 -14.10 -3.89
C ALA A 144 3.18 -12.95 -2.89
N LYS A 145 4.28 -12.76 -2.15
CA LYS A 145 4.45 -11.61 -1.25
C LYS A 145 4.41 -10.26 -1.96
N VAL A 146 4.93 -10.20 -3.18
CA VAL A 146 4.83 -8.99 -4.01
C VAL A 146 3.39 -8.73 -4.44
N LEU A 147 2.64 -9.78 -4.76
CA LEU A 147 1.23 -9.68 -5.12
C LEU A 147 0.35 -9.24 -3.94
N ASP A 148 0.67 -9.67 -2.70
CA ASP A 148 -0.02 -9.25 -1.48
C ASP A 148 0.03 -7.73 -1.23
N ARG A 149 0.97 -7.03 -1.87
CA ARG A 149 1.09 -5.55 -1.80
C ARG A 149 0.13 -4.82 -2.75
N VAL A 150 -0.69 -5.55 -3.51
CA VAL A 150 -1.64 -5.01 -4.48
C VAL A 150 -3.06 -5.10 -3.94
N LYS A 151 -3.68 -3.94 -3.72
CA LYS A 151 -5.10 -3.82 -3.41
C LYS A 151 -5.91 -3.71 -4.69
N ILE A 152 -6.90 -4.57 -4.89
CA ILE A 152 -7.73 -4.58 -6.09
C ILE A 152 -9.16 -4.25 -5.69
N MET A 153 -9.71 -3.19 -6.27
CA MET A 153 -11.03 -2.66 -5.99
C MET A 153 -11.84 -2.69 -7.27
N ARG A 154 -12.95 -3.44 -7.27
CA ARG A 154 -13.86 -3.47 -8.42
C ARG A 154 -14.99 -2.48 -8.19
N VAL A 155 -15.21 -1.59 -9.16
CA VAL A 155 -16.21 -0.54 -9.09
C VAL A 155 -17.16 -0.66 -10.29
N PHE A 156 -18.42 -0.27 -10.10
CA PHE A 156 -19.47 -0.45 -11.12
C PHE A 156 -20.00 0.87 -11.67
N ASP A 157 -19.79 1.98 -10.95
CA ASP A 157 -20.27 3.30 -11.29
C ASP A 157 -19.31 4.39 -10.77
N PHE A 158 -19.68 5.64 -11.05
CA PHE A 158 -18.90 6.80 -10.62
C PHE A 158 -18.82 6.91 -9.09
N VAL A 159 -19.90 6.60 -8.37
CA VAL A 159 -19.92 6.63 -6.91
C VAL A 159 -18.89 5.66 -6.35
N GLY A 160 -18.86 4.43 -6.86
CA GLY A 160 -17.86 3.43 -6.48
C GLY A 160 -16.43 3.86 -6.78
N VAL A 161 -16.17 4.59 -7.88
CA VAL A 161 -14.84 5.17 -8.14
C VAL A 161 -14.48 6.19 -7.06
N THR A 162 -15.40 7.09 -6.70
CA THR A 162 -15.14 8.11 -5.67
C THR A 162 -14.90 7.50 -4.29
N GLU A 163 -15.66 6.46 -3.93
CA GLU A 163 -15.47 5.70 -2.69
C GLU A 163 -14.11 5.01 -2.69
N ALA A 164 -13.74 4.36 -3.80
CA ALA A 164 -12.46 3.66 -3.90
C ALA A 164 -11.25 4.60 -3.77
N VAL A 165 -11.32 5.77 -4.39
CA VAL A 165 -10.29 6.81 -4.22
C VAL A 165 -10.26 7.35 -2.79
N GLY A 166 -11.44 7.53 -2.16
CA GLY A 166 -11.55 7.94 -0.76
C GLY A 166 -10.89 6.95 0.20
N GLU A 167 -11.13 5.66 0.00
CA GLU A 167 -10.52 4.60 0.81
C GLU A 167 -8.99 4.59 0.71
N ILE A 168 -8.45 4.76 -0.51
CA ILE A 168 -6.99 4.87 -0.72
C ILE A 168 -6.42 6.09 -0.01
N ARG A 169 -7.11 7.24 -0.06
CA ARG A 169 -6.68 8.46 0.64
C ARG A 169 -6.64 8.22 2.15
N ASP A 170 -7.70 7.69 2.72
CA ASP A 170 -7.82 7.51 4.16
C ASP A 170 -6.76 6.53 4.69
N GLU A 171 -6.40 5.48 3.92
CA GLU A 171 -5.29 4.58 4.23
C GLU A 171 -3.93 5.30 4.22
N LEU A 172 -3.65 6.12 3.20
CA LEU A 172 -2.38 6.85 3.08
C LEU A 172 -2.24 7.92 4.16
N GLU A 173 -3.32 8.62 4.52
CA GLU A 173 -3.34 9.61 5.60
C GLU A 173 -3.17 8.94 6.97
N GLY A 174 -3.84 7.81 7.20
CA GLY A 174 -3.67 7.01 8.42
C GLY A 174 -2.25 6.48 8.59
N GLN A 175 -1.60 6.02 7.50
CA GLN A 175 -0.20 5.60 7.53
C GLN A 175 0.76 6.77 7.83
N ARG A 176 0.46 7.97 7.33
CA ARG A 176 1.30 9.15 7.58
C ARG A 176 1.29 9.54 9.06
N ALA A 177 0.15 9.44 9.74
CA ALA A 177 0.07 9.69 11.18
C ALA A 177 0.95 8.70 11.97
N VAL A 178 0.86 7.40 11.69
CA VAL A 178 1.65 6.36 12.37
C VAL A 178 3.15 6.51 12.07
N ASN A 179 3.53 6.88 10.85
CA ASN A 179 4.93 7.10 10.50
C ASN A 179 5.49 8.36 11.19
N HIS A 180 4.70 9.43 11.34
CA HIS A 180 5.11 10.62 12.10
C HIS A 180 5.36 10.28 13.57
N GLU A 181 4.49 9.48 14.20
CA GLU A 181 4.70 9.00 15.57
C GLU A 181 5.96 8.13 15.69
N LYS A 182 6.22 7.23 14.72
CA LYS A 182 7.44 6.40 14.71
C LYS A 182 8.71 7.22 14.49
N GLU A 183 8.66 8.27 13.67
CA GLU A 183 9.79 9.19 13.46
C GLU A 183 10.04 10.02 14.72
N GLU A 184 8.99 10.55 15.37
CA GLU A 184 9.09 11.27 16.65
C GLU A 184 9.65 10.38 17.78
N TRP A 185 9.24 9.10 17.82
CA TRP A 185 9.78 8.12 18.78
C TRP A 185 11.24 7.76 18.48
N LYS A 186 11.65 7.72 17.21
CA LYS A 186 13.06 7.53 16.84
C LYS A 186 13.89 8.77 17.17
N GLU A 187 13.37 9.97 16.92
CA GLU A 187 14.06 11.23 17.18
C GLU A 187 14.23 11.46 18.69
N SER A 188 13.24 11.11 19.51
CA SER A 188 13.32 11.16 20.98
C SER A 188 14.23 10.09 21.60
N VAL A 189 14.54 9.00 20.89
CA VAL A 189 15.54 7.99 21.31
C VAL A 189 16.98 8.37 20.89
N VAL A 190 17.15 9.31 19.95
CA VAL A 190 18.48 9.70 19.43
C VAL A 190 19.16 10.80 20.27
N VAL A 191 18.48 11.37 21.28
CA VAL A 191 19.08 12.33 22.22
C VAL A 191 19.61 11.64 23.48
N GLU A 192 20.56 10.73 23.33
CA GLU A 192 21.61 10.52 24.33
C GLU A 192 22.88 10.04 23.62
N GLN A 193 23.77 10.98 23.29
CA GLN A 193 25.18 10.66 23.08
C GLN A 193 26.04 11.53 23.99
N GLY A 194 26.68 10.87 24.96
CA GLY A 194 27.85 11.39 25.64
C GLY A 194 28.18 10.69 26.94
N TRP A 195 28.84 9.52 26.88
CA TRP A 195 30.10 9.17 27.59
C TRP A 195 30.43 7.67 27.39
N PRO A 196 31.72 7.26 27.32
CA PRO A 196 32.08 5.87 27.14
C PRO A 196 32.14 5.17 28.51
N ALA A 197 31.31 4.15 28.73
CA ALA A 197 31.39 3.31 29.90
C ALA A 197 31.31 1.83 29.52
N THR A 198 32.30 1.10 30.01
CA THR A 198 32.53 -0.35 29.99
C THR A 198 31.26 -1.23 30.08
N PRO A 199 31.27 -2.43 29.47
CA PRO A 199 30.10 -3.30 29.41
C PRO A 199 29.71 -3.82 30.80
N LEU A 200 28.51 -3.47 31.24
CA LEU A 200 27.88 -4.01 32.46
C LEU A 200 27.24 -5.38 32.16
N PRO A 201 27.31 -6.34 33.09
CA PRO A 201 26.78 -7.69 32.89
C PRO A 201 25.23 -7.70 32.93
N PRO A 202 24.60 -8.68 32.25
CA PRO A 202 23.15 -8.74 32.13
C PRO A 202 22.47 -8.94 33.49
N ARG A 203 21.58 -8.01 33.85
CA ARG A 203 20.74 -8.11 35.04
C ARG A 203 19.65 -9.15 34.83
N ARG A 204 19.71 -10.21 35.63
CA ARG A 204 18.69 -11.23 35.79
C ARG A 204 17.46 -10.61 36.45
N THR A 205 16.33 -10.54 35.74
CA THR A 205 15.03 -10.20 36.31
C THR A 205 14.56 -11.36 37.19
N VAL A 206 14.56 -11.16 38.50
CA VAL A 206 13.96 -12.08 39.48
C VAL A 206 12.62 -11.46 39.89
N VAL A 207 11.54 -12.21 39.67
CA VAL A 207 10.18 -11.89 40.12
C VAL A 207 10.17 -12.04 41.65
N ALA A 208 9.83 -10.97 42.37
CA ALA A 208 9.62 -11.04 43.81
C ALA A 208 8.21 -11.58 44.07
N ASP A 209 8.15 -12.86 44.43
CA ASP A 209 7.06 -13.43 45.22
C ASP A 209 7.34 -13.08 46.69
N SER A 210 6.36 -12.48 47.36
CA SER A 210 6.41 -12.22 48.80
C SER A 210 4.97 -12.23 49.32
N GLU A 211 4.53 -13.43 49.70
CA GLU A 211 3.67 -13.65 50.87
C GLU A 211 4.13 -12.77 52.05
N ASP A 212 3.19 -12.10 52.71
CA ASP A 212 3.22 -11.87 54.15
C ASP A 212 1.77 -11.83 54.65
N GLU A 213 1.51 -12.68 55.64
CA GLU A 213 0.25 -12.86 56.36
C GLU A 213 0.06 -11.75 57.42
N ASP A 214 -1.05 -11.86 58.16
CA ASP A 214 -1.46 -11.12 59.36
C ASP A 214 -2.38 -9.91 59.09
N GLU A 215 -3.50 -9.72 59.77
CA GLU A 215 -4.37 -10.52 60.63
C GLU A 215 -5.62 -9.62 60.80
N ASP A 216 -6.79 -10.25 60.92
CA ASP A 216 -8.01 -9.76 61.57
C ASP A 216 -8.69 -8.45 61.09
N ASP A 217 -9.90 -8.61 60.56
CA ASP A 217 -11.06 -7.92 61.14
C ASP A 217 -12.38 -8.62 60.79
N GLU A 218 -13.20 -8.73 61.83
CA GLU A 218 -14.34 -9.62 62.00
C GLU A 218 -15.62 -9.18 61.25
N MET A 219 -16.45 -10.20 60.96
CA MET A 219 -17.92 -10.19 60.86
C MET A 219 -18.57 -9.56 59.61
N LEU A 220 -19.41 -10.34 58.92
CA LEU A 220 -20.88 -10.34 59.12
C LEU A 220 -21.65 -10.80 57.84
N PHE A 221 -22.65 -11.66 58.07
CA PHE A 221 -23.77 -12.10 57.22
C PHE A 221 -23.69 -13.40 56.40
N ASP A 222 -24.27 -14.43 57.03
CA ASP A 222 -25.41 -15.24 56.58
C ASP A 222 -25.26 -16.19 55.38
N ALA A 223 -24.99 -17.44 55.76
CA ALA A 223 -25.83 -18.62 55.59
C ALA A 223 -26.59 -18.90 54.27
N GLU A 224 -26.37 -20.14 53.82
CA GLU A 224 -27.20 -21.01 52.96
C GLU A 224 -26.84 -21.10 51.48
N ALA A 225 -25.99 -22.08 51.16
CA ALA A 225 -26.05 -22.81 49.90
C ALA A 225 -25.87 -24.31 50.17
N THR A 226 -26.98 -24.98 50.45
CA THR A 226 -27.11 -26.44 50.42
C THR A 226 -26.95 -26.91 48.99
N ILE A 227 -25.82 -27.52 48.62
CA ILE A 227 -25.77 -28.45 47.49
C ILE A 227 -24.82 -29.61 47.82
N THR A 228 -25.43 -30.79 47.82
CA THR A 228 -24.92 -32.13 48.13
C THR A 228 -23.81 -32.64 47.21
N THR A 229 -22.83 -33.31 47.81
CA THR A 229 -21.76 -34.12 47.20
C THR A 229 -22.27 -35.23 46.28
N PRO A 230 -21.56 -35.55 45.18
CA PRO A 230 -21.74 -36.78 44.43
C PRO A 230 -20.94 -37.94 45.05
N ALA A 231 -21.50 -39.14 45.04
CA ALA A 231 -20.82 -40.39 45.41
C ALA A 231 -20.63 -41.28 44.17
N PRO A 232 -19.46 -41.92 43.97
CA PRO A 232 -19.28 -43.07 43.07
C PRO A 232 -19.49 -44.39 43.86
N PRO A 233 -19.50 -45.59 43.25
CA PRO A 233 -19.27 -45.98 41.85
C PRO A 233 -20.54 -46.35 41.04
#